data_AF-A0A128FKD3-F1
#
_entry.id   AF-A0A128FKD3-F1
#
_cell.length_a   1.000
_cell.length_b   1.000
_cell.length_c   1.000
_cell.angle_alpha   90.00
_cell.angle_beta   90.00
_cell.angle_gamma   90.00
#
_symmetry.space_group_name_H-M   'P 1'
#
loop_
_entity.id
_entity.type
_entity.pdbx_description
1 polymer ?
#
loop_
_entity_poly.entity_id
_entity_poly.type
_entity_poly.pdbx_seq_one_letter_code
_entity_poly.pdbx_strand_id
1 'polypeptide(L)'
;MGGILLYAYITSSGLILQELTGMSSQLASILFVAVFSLFVWHSTRAVDRISVVLITFMVLSFIFGVSGMAINVDVAVLLYVANPERQYAPYAMAMLPVALTSFGYHHSVSSMRAYYGEERKAKYAILGGTIIALALYCFWLISIFGNLPRHEFGPVIEQGGNVDVLLKQLDGVNASESISKAINAFSMAAILSSFIGVGLGVFDFLADFFKFDDTKAGRTKCWLVTFLPPLVMSLLFPFGFIVAIGYAGAAATVWACIIPALLAMKSRTLSGGNQGFMAPGGNAMIGAVILFGVLTALFHFLAMAGKLPSFIG
;
A
#
# COMPACT_ATOMS: atom_id res chain seq x y z
N MET A 1 11.87 -3.19 -0.76
CA MET A 1 10.45 -2.82 -0.52
C MET A 1 10.01 -1.72 -1.49
N GLY A 2 10.60 -0.52 -1.48
CA GLY A 2 10.20 0.57 -2.39
C GLY A 2 10.19 0.23 -3.89
N GLY A 3 11.22 -0.47 -4.41
CA GLY A 3 11.21 -0.91 -5.81
C GLY A 3 10.07 -1.87 -6.18
N ILE A 4 9.66 -2.74 -5.25
CA ILE A 4 8.52 -3.67 -5.46
C ILE A 4 7.21 -2.87 -5.51
N LEU A 5 7.07 -1.85 -4.67
CA LEU A 5 5.92 -0.96 -4.70
C LEU A 5 5.86 -0.14 -5.99
N LEU A 6 6.99 0.41 -6.45
CA LEU A 6 7.04 1.09 -7.75
C LEU A 6 6.60 0.18 -8.89
N TYR A 7 7.11 -1.06 -8.92
CA TYR A 7 6.67 -2.07 -9.88
C TYR A 7 5.15 -2.30 -9.81
N ALA A 8 4.57 -2.41 -8.62
CA ALA A 8 3.14 -2.62 -8.42
C ALA A 8 2.32 -1.43 -8.97
N TYR A 9 2.72 -0.20 -8.64
CA TYR A 9 2.05 1.01 -9.11
C TYR A 9 2.15 1.19 -10.62
N ILE A 10 3.32 0.93 -11.22
CA ILE A 10 3.52 1.02 -12.67
C ILE A 10 2.62 0.03 -13.41
N THR A 11 2.52 -1.20 -12.90
CA THR A 11 1.67 -2.26 -13.48
C THR A 11 0.19 -1.85 -13.40
N SER A 12 -0.28 -1.46 -12.22
CA SER A 12 -1.68 -1.03 -12.04
C SER A 12 -2.03 0.20 -12.87
N SER A 13 -1.18 1.22 -12.89
CA SER A 13 -1.40 2.42 -13.71
C SER A 13 -1.43 2.11 -15.20
N GLY A 14 -0.64 1.14 -15.67
CA GLY A 14 -0.69 0.68 -17.06
C GLY A 14 -2.05 0.06 -17.42
N LEU A 15 -2.60 -0.77 -16.54
CA LEU A 15 -3.92 -1.39 -16.72
C LEU A 15 -5.05 -0.35 -16.70
N ILE A 16 -5.04 0.56 -15.72
CA ILE A 16 -6.02 1.64 -15.62
C ILE A 16 -6.00 2.51 -16.89
N LEU A 17 -4.81 2.94 -17.32
CA LEU A 17 -4.66 3.79 -18.48
C LEU A 17 -4.99 3.06 -19.79
N GLN A 18 -4.70 1.76 -19.90
CA GLN A 18 -5.15 0.94 -21.03
C GLN A 18 -6.67 1.03 -21.18
N GLU A 19 -7.40 0.93 -20.08
CA GLU A 19 -8.86 0.98 -20.12
C GLU A 19 -9.40 2.36 -20.51
N LEU A 20 -8.77 3.44 -20.01
CA LEU A 20 -9.19 4.81 -20.30
C LEU A 20 -8.85 5.27 -21.72
N THR A 21 -7.75 4.77 -22.30
CA THR A 21 -7.19 5.27 -23.56
C THR A 21 -7.28 4.28 -24.71
N GLY A 22 -7.57 3.01 -24.44
CA GLY A 22 -7.52 1.91 -25.42
C GLY A 22 -6.11 1.49 -25.82
N MET A 23 -5.06 2.06 -25.22
CA MET A 23 -3.66 1.74 -25.52
C MET A 23 -3.24 0.41 -24.89
N SER A 24 -2.17 -0.22 -25.37
CA SER A 24 -1.61 -1.39 -24.69
C SER A 24 -1.08 -1.00 -23.30
N SER A 25 -1.32 -1.85 -22.28
CA SER A 25 -0.85 -1.60 -20.91
C SER A 25 0.65 -1.38 -20.83
N GLN A 26 1.45 -2.04 -21.67
CA GLN A 26 2.90 -1.82 -21.72
C GLN A 26 3.23 -0.38 -22.11
N LEU A 27 2.61 0.15 -23.17
CA LEU A 27 2.84 1.52 -23.61
C LEU A 27 2.32 2.52 -22.59
N ALA A 28 1.15 2.23 -21.99
CA ALA A 28 0.57 3.04 -20.94
C ALA A 28 1.46 3.12 -19.68
N SER A 29 2.05 2.00 -19.24
CA SER A 29 3.03 1.97 -18.14
C SER A 29 4.30 2.78 -18.45
N ILE A 30 4.82 2.69 -19.69
CA ILE A 30 5.98 3.47 -20.12
C ILE A 30 5.67 4.97 -20.05
N LEU A 31 4.52 5.39 -20.61
CA LEU A 31 4.11 6.80 -20.59
C LEU A 31 3.85 7.29 -19.17
N PHE A 32 3.20 6.48 -18.34
CA PHE A 32 2.96 6.79 -16.93
C PHE A 32 4.28 7.08 -16.21
N VAL A 33 5.27 6.18 -16.31
CA VAL A 33 6.59 6.42 -15.71
C VAL A 33 7.22 7.66 -16.32
N ALA A 34 7.27 7.77 -17.65
CA ALA A 34 7.93 8.88 -18.34
C ALA A 34 7.37 10.25 -17.95
N VAL A 35 6.07 10.37 -17.69
CA VAL A 35 5.43 11.63 -17.31
C VAL A 35 5.57 11.89 -15.81
N PHE A 36 5.17 10.95 -14.96
CA PHE A 36 5.01 11.24 -13.53
C PHE A 36 6.31 11.14 -12.74
N SER A 37 7.28 10.36 -13.20
CA SER A 37 8.60 10.34 -12.57
C SER A 37 9.42 11.62 -12.84
N LEU A 38 8.99 12.48 -13.79
CA LEU A 38 9.62 13.78 -14.02
C LEU A 38 9.46 14.73 -12.82
N PHE A 39 8.38 14.60 -12.05
CA PHE A 39 8.24 15.37 -10.81
C PHE A 39 9.37 15.01 -9.84
N VAL A 40 9.66 13.71 -9.70
CA VAL A 40 10.76 13.20 -8.88
C VAL A 40 12.11 13.62 -9.46
N TRP A 41 12.33 13.45 -10.77
CA TRP A 41 13.57 13.89 -11.41
C TRP A 41 13.78 15.41 -11.27
N HIS A 42 12.73 16.23 -11.33
CA HIS A 42 12.87 17.68 -11.31
C HIS A 42 13.27 18.23 -9.95
N SER A 43 12.52 17.94 -8.88
CA SER A 43 12.90 18.31 -7.51
C SER A 43 11.95 17.73 -6.45
N THR A 44 12.46 17.60 -5.22
CA THR A 44 11.66 17.32 -4.01
C THR A 44 10.53 18.34 -3.80
N ARG A 45 10.74 19.62 -4.16
CA ARG A 45 9.71 20.67 -4.04
C ARG A 45 8.56 20.47 -5.03
N ALA A 46 8.85 19.98 -6.24
CA ALA A 46 7.81 19.66 -7.20
C ALA A 46 6.95 18.49 -6.70
N VAL A 47 7.60 17.47 -6.13
CA VAL A 47 6.94 16.34 -5.47
C VAL A 47 6.06 16.81 -4.32
N ASP A 48 6.55 17.68 -3.44
CA ASP A 48 5.78 18.21 -2.31
C ASP A 48 4.49 18.92 -2.79
N ARG A 49 4.61 19.84 -3.76
CA ARG A 49 3.46 20.57 -4.31
C ARG A 49 2.42 19.67 -4.97
N ILE A 50 2.85 18.75 -5.84
CA ILE A 50 1.91 17.84 -6.51
C ILE A 50 1.28 16.87 -5.49
N SER A 51 2.01 16.45 -4.46
CA SER A 51 1.49 15.59 -3.40
C SER A 51 0.37 16.26 -2.63
N VAL A 52 0.49 17.54 -2.28
CA VAL A 52 -0.60 18.29 -1.62
C VAL A 52 -1.86 18.30 -2.48
N VAL A 53 -1.72 18.56 -3.79
CA VAL A 53 -2.85 18.55 -4.73
C VAL A 53 -3.48 17.16 -4.80
N LEU A 54 -2.66 16.11 -4.99
CA LEU A 54 -3.13 14.73 -5.10
C LEU A 54 -3.80 14.25 -3.82
N ILE A 55 -3.24 14.53 -2.65
CA ILE A 55 -3.83 14.15 -1.35
C ILE A 55 -5.15 14.87 -1.14
N THR A 56 -5.24 16.17 -1.43
CA THR A 56 -6.49 16.93 -1.30
C THR A 56 -7.56 16.33 -2.21
N PHE A 57 -7.22 16.06 -3.46
CA PHE A 57 -8.12 15.42 -4.41
C PHE A 57 -8.52 14.01 -3.98
N MET A 58 -7.58 13.21 -3.47
CA MET A 58 -7.80 11.87 -2.96
C MET A 58 -8.78 11.88 -1.78
N VAL A 59 -8.64 12.81 -0.83
CA VAL A 59 -9.56 12.93 0.30
C VAL A 59 -10.98 13.31 -0.16
N LEU A 60 -11.10 14.29 -1.07
CA LEU A 60 -12.41 14.72 -1.57
C LEU A 60 -13.12 13.62 -2.36
N SER A 61 -12.39 12.95 -3.26
CA SER A 61 -12.92 11.83 -4.05
C SER A 61 -13.26 10.61 -3.19
N PHE A 62 -12.45 10.31 -2.16
CA PHE A 62 -12.76 9.26 -1.18
C PHE A 62 -14.05 9.57 -0.42
N ILE A 63 -14.19 10.78 0.15
CA ILE A 63 -15.39 11.17 0.90
C ILE A 63 -16.61 11.05 0.00
N PHE A 64 -16.56 11.61 -1.22
CA PHE A 64 -17.70 11.56 -2.12
C PHE A 64 -18.06 10.12 -2.56
N GLY A 65 -17.06 9.35 -3.01
CA GLY A 65 -17.28 7.99 -3.49
C GLY A 65 -17.70 7.02 -2.39
N VAL A 66 -16.92 6.95 -1.31
CA VAL A 66 -17.13 5.98 -0.22
C VAL A 66 -18.35 6.32 0.63
N SER A 67 -18.65 7.60 0.89
CA SER A 67 -19.89 7.96 1.59
C SER A 67 -21.13 7.65 0.75
N GLY A 68 -21.07 7.82 -0.58
CA GLY A 68 -22.15 7.42 -1.48
C GLY A 68 -22.43 5.92 -1.44
N MET A 69 -21.38 5.10 -1.37
CA MET A 69 -21.51 3.65 -1.18
C MET A 69 -21.98 3.26 0.23
N ALA A 70 -21.49 3.96 1.26
CA ALA A 70 -21.79 3.65 2.66
C ALA A 70 -23.29 3.75 2.97
N ILE A 71 -24.01 4.64 2.27
CA ILE A 71 -25.47 4.80 2.40
C ILE A 71 -26.23 3.57 1.87
N ASN A 72 -25.67 2.87 0.88
CA ASN A 72 -26.31 1.73 0.22
C ASN A 72 -25.85 0.36 0.78
N VAL A 73 -25.15 0.36 1.91
CA VAL A 73 -24.64 -0.88 2.53
C VAL A 73 -25.80 -1.79 2.93
N ASP A 74 -25.81 -2.99 2.36
CA ASP A 74 -26.67 -4.09 2.79
C ASP A 74 -25.95 -4.93 3.85
N VAL A 75 -26.53 -4.96 5.06
CA VAL A 75 -25.98 -5.70 6.21
C VAL A 75 -25.96 -7.22 5.96
N ALA A 76 -26.92 -7.76 5.23
CA ALA A 76 -26.98 -9.18 4.90
C ALA A 76 -25.84 -9.57 3.94
N VAL A 77 -25.51 -8.69 2.98
CA VAL A 77 -24.36 -8.85 2.09
C VAL A 77 -23.05 -8.68 2.85
N LEU A 78 -22.95 -7.65 3.71
CA LEU A 78 -21.76 -7.35 4.51
C LEU A 78 -21.37 -8.52 5.42
N LEU A 79 -22.33 -9.01 6.21
CA LEU A 79 -22.13 -10.11 7.16
C LEU A 79 -22.14 -11.49 6.46
N TYR A 80 -22.47 -11.52 5.18
CA TYR A 80 -22.53 -12.72 4.35
C TYR A 80 -23.36 -13.84 5.01
N VAL A 81 -24.55 -13.45 5.49
CA VAL A 81 -25.43 -14.29 6.34
C VAL A 81 -25.87 -15.58 5.63
N ALA A 82 -25.87 -15.59 4.30
CA ALA A 82 -26.34 -16.70 3.47
C ALA A 82 -25.36 -17.88 3.36
N ASN A 83 -24.12 -17.80 3.86
CA ASN A 83 -23.17 -18.91 3.76
C ASN A 83 -23.19 -19.83 5.00
N PRO A 84 -23.55 -21.13 4.86
CA PRO A 84 -23.54 -22.10 5.95
C PRO A 84 -22.14 -22.45 6.48
N GLU A 85 -21.10 -22.33 5.64
CA GLU A 85 -19.71 -22.66 5.97
C GLU A 85 -18.93 -21.40 6.36
N ARG A 86 -18.96 -21.06 7.65
CA ARG A 86 -18.26 -19.88 8.21
C ARG A 86 -16.75 -20.05 8.38
N GLN A 87 -16.05 -20.69 7.44
CA GLN A 87 -14.60 -20.89 7.54
C GLN A 87 -13.83 -19.73 6.89
N TYR A 88 -13.79 -18.58 7.58
CA TYR A 88 -13.10 -17.38 7.08
C TYR A 88 -11.64 -17.24 7.54
N ALA A 89 -11.29 -17.91 8.63
CA ALA A 89 -9.97 -17.79 9.26
C ALA A 89 -8.80 -18.10 8.30
N PRO A 90 -8.89 -19.10 7.39
CA PRO A 90 -7.84 -19.34 6.42
C PRO A 90 -7.58 -18.20 5.44
N TYR A 91 -8.63 -17.49 5.01
CA TYR A 91 -8.51 -16.32 4.13
C TYR A 91 -7.92 -15.11 4.86
N ALA A 92 -8.21 -14.97 6.16
CA ALA A 92 -7.61 -13.91 6.99
C ALA A 92 -6.08 -14.07 7.12
N MET A 93 -5.55 -15.29 7.08
CA MET A 93 -4.09 -15.54 7.13
C MET A 93 -3.39 -14.96 5.89
N ALA A 94 -3.99 -15.11 4.70
CA ALA A 94 -3.45 -14.58 3.45
C ALA A 94 -3.47 -13.03 3.39
N MET A 95 -4.29 -12.37 4.21
CA MET A 95 -4.39 -10.91 4.29
C MET A 95 -3.20 -10.26 5.02
N LEU A 96 -2.53 -10.96 5.94
CA LEU A 96 -1.52 -10.33 6.81
C LEU A 96 -0.40 -9.57 6.08
N PRO A 97 0.20 -10.09 4.98
CA PRO A 97 1.23 -9.35 4.25
C PRO A 97 0.69 -8.07 3.61
N VAL A 98 -0.54 -8.11 3.08
CA VAL A 98 -1.21 -6.94 2.51
C VAL A 98 -1.47 -5.91 3.61
N ALA A 99 -2.00 -6.34 4.76
CA ALA A 99 -2.26 -5.47 5.90
C ALA A 99 -0.97 -4.81 6.43
N LEU A 100 0.14 -5.55 6.54
CA LEU A 100 1.43 -4.99 6.94
C LEU A 100 1.91 -3.93 5.94
N THR A 101 1.76 -4.18 4.64
CA THR A 101 2.12 -3.18 3.61
C THR A 101 1.22 -1.94 3.67
N SER A 102 -0.08 -2.11 3.91
CA SER A 102 -1.03 -1.01 4.05
C SER A 102 -0.65 -0.09 5.22
N PHE A 103 -0.12 -0.63 6.33
CA PHE A 103 0.42 0.15 7.44
C PHE A 103 1.95 0.39 7.34
N GLY A 104 2.47 0.57 6.12
CA GLY A 104 3.89 0.65 5.80
C GLY A 104 4.67 1.93 6.22
N TYR A 105 4.27 2.66 7.26
CA TYR A 105 4.87 3.94 7.66
C TYR A 105 6.11 3.83 8.57
N HIS A 106 6.57 2.61 8.87
CA HIS A 106 7.59 2.34 9.90
C HIS A 106 8.92 3.08 9.67
N HIS A 107 9.30 3.33 8.41
CA HIS A 107 10.50 4.06 8.04
C HIS A 107 10.43 5.56 8.43
N SER A 108 9.24 6.11 8.57
CA SER A 108 9.01 7.51 8.94
C SER A 108 9.05 7.75 10.45
N VAL A 109 9.10 6.70 11.27
CA VAL A 109 9.03 6.81 12.75
C VAL A 109 10.20 7.63 13.31
N SER A 110 11.41 7.40 12.82
CA SER A 110 12.60 8.17 13.22
C SER A 110 12.47 9.65 12.82
N SER A 111 11.99 9.92 11.61
CA SER A 111 11.73 11.27 11.12
C SER A 111 10.66 11.99 11.95
N MET A 112 9.59 11.30 12.36
CA MET A 112 8.57 11.86 13.26
C MET A 112 9.16 12.21 14.62
N ARG A 113 9.99 11.36 15.20
CA ARG A 113 10.69 11.67 16.46
C ARG A 113 11.59 12.91 16.30
N ALA A 114 12.36 12.98 15.22
CA ALA A 114 13.23 14.12 14.94
C ALA A 114 12.43 15.42 14.76
N TYR A 115 11.32 15.37 14.02
CA TYR A 115 10.44 16.51 13.76
C TYR A 115 9.80 17.07 15.03
N TYR A 116 9.25 16.22 15.89
CA TYR A 116 8.61 16.66 17.13
C TYR A 116 9.60 16.97 18.26
N GLY A 117 10.86 16.53 18.13
CA GLY A 117 11.91 16.67 19.15
C GLY A 117 11.66 15.87 20.44
N GLU A 118 10.54 15.16 20.53
CA GLU A 118 10.07 14.50 21.75
C GLU A 118 9.31 13.21 21.42
N GLU A 119 9.69 12.09 22.05
CA GLU A 119 9.14 10.76 21.77
C GLU A 119 7.65 10.66 22.13
N ARG A 120 7.20 11.37 23.18
CA ARG A 120 5.80 11.37 23.59
C ARG A 120 4.89 12.06 22.58
N LYS A 121 5.34 13.12 21.92
CA LYS A 121 4.55 13.77 20.86
C LYS A 121 4.53 12.90 19.61
N ALA A 122 5.69 12.36 19.23
CA ALA A 122 5.81 11.45 18.10
C ALA A 122 4.92 10.21 18.24
N LYS A 123 4.88 9.57 19.43
CA LYS A 123 4.02 8.38 19.66
C LYS A 123 2.54 8.69 19.45
N TYR A 124 2.06 9.87 19.89
CA TYR A 124 0.65 10.24 19.76
C TYR A 124 0.31 10.63 18.33
N ALA A 125 1.22 11.32 17.62
CA ALA A 125 1.06 11.59 16.20
C ALA A 125 0.98 10.29 15.38
N ILE A 126 1.88 9.33 15.65
CA ILE A 126 1.87 8.02 15.00
C ILE A 126 0.59 7.25 15.31
N LEU A 127 0.20 7.17 16.59
CA LEU A 127 -1.02 6.46 17.01
C LEU A 127 -2.27 7.10 16.40
N GLY A 128 -2.38 8.43 16.44
CA GLY A 128 -3.48 9.17 15.85
C GLY A 128 -3.57 8.94 14.34
N GLY A 129 -2.46 9.06 13.62
CA GLY A 129 -2.41 8.78 12.18
C GLY A 129 -2.78 7.33 11.85
N THR A 130 -2.35 6.37 12.67
CA THR A 130 -2.68 4.94 12.51
C THR A 130 -4.18 4.69 12.73
N ILE A 131 -4.79 5.32 13.73
CA ILE A 131 -6.23 5.22 14.00
C ILE A 131 -7.04 5.83 12.85
N ILE A 132 -6.62 6.99 12.33
CA ILE A 132 -7.26 7.61 11.16
C ILE A 132 -7.18 6.67 9.96
N ALA A 133 -6.00 6.13 9.65
CA ALA A 133 -5.81 5.18 8.55
C ALA A 133 -6.69 3.93 8.72
N LEU A 134 -6.73 3.36 9.93
CA LEU A 134 -7.59 2.21 10.23
C LEU A 134 -9.07 2.52 10.02
N ALA A 135 -9.54 3.69 10.46
CA ALA A 135 -10.93 4.12 10.27
C ALA A 135 -11.28 4.23 8.78
N LEU A 136 -10.40 4.84 7.97
CA LEU A 136 -10.59 4.94 6.51
C LEU A 136 -10.61 3.56 5.85
N TYR A 137 -9.74 2.64 6.25
CA TYR A 137 -9.76 1.25 5.77
C TYR A 137 -11.05 0.53 6.17
N CYS A 138 -11.53 0.70 7.40
CA CYS A 138 -12.80 0.13 7.83
C CYS A 138 -13.97 0.67 7.00
N PHE A 139 -14.02 1.98 6.75
CA PHE A 139 -15.05 2.57 5.89
C PHE A 139 -15.00 2.01 4.47
N TRP A 140 -13.81 1.91 3.89
CA TRP A 140 -13.63 1.29 2.58
C TRP A 140 -14.13 -0.16 2.58
N LEU A 141 -13.68 -0.99 3.52
CA LEU A 141 -14.04 -2.40 3.58
C LEU A 141 -15.55 -2.59 3.78
N ILE A 142 -16.18 -1.82 4.67
CA ILE A 142 -17.63 -1.86 4.90
C ILE A 142 -18.39 -1.47 3.64
N SER A 143 -17.98 -0.40 2.96
CA SER A 143 -18.63 0.04 1.72
C SER A 143 -18.51 -1.01 0.62
N ILE A 144 -17.31 -1.56 0.38
CA ILE A 144 -17.09 -2.55 -0.67
C ILE A 144 -17.83 -3.86 -0.35
N PHE A 145 -17.60 -4.44 0.82
CA PHE A 145 -18.21 -5.72 1.20
C PHE A 145 -19.70 -5.65 1.51
N GLY A 146 -20.23 -4.46 1.79
CA GLY A 146 -21.65 -4.23 1.99
C GLY A 146 -22.44 -3.99 0.71
N ASN A 147 -21.77 -3.66 -0.40
CA ASN A 147 -22.41 -3.45 -1.70
C ASN A 147 -22.12 -4.58 -2.69
N LEU A 148 -21.00 -5.32 -2.54
CA LEU A 148 -20.61 -6.40 -3.45
C LEU A 148 -20.80 -7.79 -2.82
N PRO A 149 -21.68 -8.65 -3.39
CA PRO A 149 -21.78 -10.06 -3.02
C PRO A 149 -20.46 -10.81 -3.21
N ARG A 150 -20.19 -11.84 -2.39
CA ARG A 150 -18.89 -12.52 -2.39
C ARG A 150 -18.53 -13.21 -3.72
N HIS A 151 -19.51 -13.78 -4.41
CA HIS A 151 -19.26 -14.45 -5.70
C HIS A 151 -18.80 -13.48 -6.80
N GLU A 152 -19.14 -12.20 -6.70
CA GLU A 152 -18.73 -11.16 -7.66
C GLU A 152 -17.25 -10.74 -7.50
N PHE A 153 -16.55 -11.22 -6.46
CA PHE A 153 -15.11 -10.99 -6.33
C PHE A 153 -14.25 -11.92 -7.20
N GLY A 154 -14.82 -12.98 -7.79
CA GLY A 154 -14.11 -13.91 -8.66
C GLY A 154 -13.32 -13.20 -9.79
N PRO A 155 -13.98 -12.38 -10.63
CA PRO A 155 -13.31 -11.62 -11.69
C PRO A 155 -12.20 -10.67 -11.18
N VAL A 156 -12.38 -10.09 -10.00
CA VAL A 156 -11.38 -9.21 -9.37
C VAL A 156 -10.13 -9.99 -8.98
N ILE A 157 -10.32 -11.19 -8.43
CA ILE A 157 -9.23 -12.08 -8.01
C ILE A 157 -8.48 -12.63 -9.23
N GLU A 158 -9.20 -13.05 -10.27
CA GLU A 158 -8.63 -13.51 -11.54
C GLU A 158 -7.69 -12.45 -12.17
N GLN A 159 -8.06 -11.18 -12.04
CA GLN A 159 -7.27 -10.04 -12.52
C GLN A 159 -6.25 -9.53 -11.49
N GLY A 160 -5.88 -10.36 -10.51
CA GLY A 160 -4.82 -10.06 -9.54
C GLY A 160 -5.14 -8.90 -8.60
N GLY A 161 -6.43 -8.65 -8.33
CA GLY A 161 -6.90 -7.55 -7.51
C GLY A 161 -6.96 -6.21 -8.23
N ASN A 162 -7.20 -6.22 -9.54
CA ASN A 162 -7.35 -4.99 -10.31
C ASN A 162 -8.52 -4.15 -9.74
N VAL A 163 -8.20 -2.94 -9.31
CA VAL A 163 -9.18 -2.01 -8.73
C VAL A 163 -10.23 -1.62 -9.76
N ASP A 164 -9.89 -1.43 -11.03
CA ASP A 164 -10.89 -1.08 -12.06
C ASP A 164 -11.93 -2.19 -12.22
N VAL A 165 -11.50 -3.45 -12.15
CA VAL A 165 -12.40 -4.62 -12.22
C VAL A 165 -13.32 -4.63 -11.00
N LEU A 166 -12.79 -4.34 -9.81
CA LEU A 166 -13.61 -4.19 -8.60
C LEU A 166 -14.68 -3.10 -8.77
N LEU A 167 -14.31 -1.96 -9.37
CA LEU A 167 -15.24 -0.85 -9.59
C LEU A 167 -16.30 -1.21 -10.63
N LYS A 168 -15.95 -1.90 -11.72
CA LYS A 168 -16.93 -2.44 -12.68
C LYS A 168 -17.94 -3.37 -12.04
N GLN A 169 -17.49 -4.24 -11.14
CA GLN A 169 -18.39 -5.16 -10.42
C GLN A 169 -19.34 -4.38 -9.49
N LEU A 170 -18.87 -3.28 -8.90
CA LEU A 170 -19.70 -2.40 -8.07
C LEU A 170 -20.71 -1.57 -8.90
N ASP A 171 -20.34 -1.18 -10.12
CA ASP A 171 -21.22 -0.46 -11.04
C ASP A 171 -22.45 -1.30 -11.44
N GLY A 172 -22.27 -2.63 -11.56
CA GLY A 172 -23.35 -3.56 -11.85
C GLY A 172 -24.39 -3.72 -10.73
N VAL A 173 -24.06 -3.32 -9.50
CA VAL A 173 -24.81 -3.66 -8.27
C VAL A 173 -25.19 -2.42 -7.46
N ASN A 174 -25.62 -1.32 -8.11
CA ASN A 174 -26.27 -0.14 -7.51
C ASN A 174 -25.41 1.13 -7.26
N ALA A 175 -24.22 1.27 -7.84
CA ALA A 175 -23.52 2.56 -7.82
C ALA A 175 -24.05 3.50 -8.92
N SER A 176 -24.36 4.77 -8.57
CA SER A 176 -24.60 5.79 -9.60
C SER A 176 -23.30 6.08 -10.37
N GLU A 177 -23.40 6.41 -11.65
CA GLU A 177 -22.23 6.71 -12.52
C GLU A 177 -21.26 7.75 -11.90
N SER A 178 -21.80 8.70 -11.12
CA SER A 178 -21.02 9.70 -10.38
C SER A 178 -20.17 9.11 -9.25
N ILE A 179 -20.70 8.12 -8.53
CA ILE A 179 -19.96 7.41 -7.46
C ILE A 179 -18.82 6.60 -8.07
N SER A 180 -19.10 5.87 -9.16
CA SER A 180 -18.12 5.08 -9.91
C SER A 180 -16.96 5.93 -10.41
N LYS A 181 -17.25 7.09 -11.01
CA LYS A 181 -16.24 8.06 -11.45
C LYS A 181 -15.41 8.59 -10.28
N ALA A 182 -16.03 8.88 -9.14
CA ALA A 182 -15.32 9.37 -7.96
C ALA A 182 -14.37 8.32 -7.37
N ILE A 183 -14.77 7.04 -7.33
CA ILE A 183 -13.91 5.98 -6.80
C ILE A 183 -12.77 5.67 -7.78
N ASN A 184 -13.02 5.69 -9.08
CA ASN A 184 -11.97 5.59 -10.11
C ASN A 184 -10.94 6.72 -9.95
N ALA A 185 -11.44 7.96 -9.84
CA ALA A 185 -10.60 9.13 -9.61
C ALA A 185 -9.77 9.04 -8.32
N PHE A 186 -10.40 8.59 -7.22
CA PHE A 186 -9.71 8.31 -5.95
C PHE A 186 -8.59 7.27 -6.14
N SER A 187 -8.88 6.15 -6.80
CA SER A 187 -7.93 5.04 -6.99
C SER A 187 -6.74 5.47 -7.84
N MET A 188 -6.98 6.21 -8.92
CA MET A 188 -5.93 6.79 -9.76
C MET A 188 -5.05 7.77 -8.98
N ALA A 189 -5.66 8.68 -8.22
CA ALA A 189 -4.92 9.65 -7.42
C ALA A 189 -4.11 8.99 -6.31
N ALA A 190 -4.65 7.95 -5.67
CA ALA A 190 -3.97 7.18 -4.63
C ALA A 190 -2.74 6.44 -5.19
N ILE A 191 -2.87 5.77 -6.33
CA ILE A 191 -1.76 5.07 -6.98
C ILE A 191 -0.70 6.07 -7.45
N LEU A 192 -1.11 7.17 -8.08
CA LEU A 192 -0.18 8.20 -8.55
C LEU A 192 0.56 8.88 -7.39
N SER A 193 -0.16 9.27 -6.33
CA SER A 193 0.44 9.86 -5.13
C SER A 193 1.44 8.90 -4.49
N SER A 194 1.09 7.61 -4.39
CA SER A 194 1.97 6.58 -3.85
C SER A 194 3.21 6.36 -4.74
N PHE A 195 3.04 6.35 -6.06
CA PHE A 195 4.14 6.25 -7.01
C PHE A 195 5.14 7.39 -6.86
N ILE A 196 4.65 8.64 -6.77
CA ILE A 196 5.52 9.81 -6.62
C ILE A 196 6.21 9.79 -5.25
N GLY A 197 5.48 9.52 -4.16
CA GLY A 197 6.02 9.51 -2.81
C GLY A 197 7.05 8.41 -2.59
N VAL A 198 6.73 7.17 -2.96
CA VAL A 198 7.68 6.05 -2.90
C VAL A 198 8.83 6.26 -3.88
N GLY A 199 8.55 6.79 -5.08
CA GLY A 199 9.56 7.10 -6.08
C GLY A 199 10.60 8.08 -5.56
N LEU A 200 10.18 9.14 -4.89
CA LEU A 200 11.09 10.08 -4.25
C LEU A 200 11.91 9.41 -3.14
N GLY A 201 11.29 8.61 -2.26
CA GLY A 201 12.02 7.93 -1.19
C GLY A 201 13.07 6.93 -1.69
N VAL A 202 12.76 6.19 -2.76
CA VAL A 202 13.73 5.28 -3.42
C VAL A 202 14.82 6.09 -4.13
N PHE A 203 14.45 7.18 -4.80
CA PHE A 203 15.39 8.07 -5.47
C PHE A 203 16.41 8.65 -4.50
N ASP A 204 15.96 9.22 -3.38
CA ASP A 204 16.85 9.82 -2.37
C ASP A 204 17.77 8.76 -1.75
N PHE A 205 17.22 7.58 -1.42
CA PHE A 205 18.02 6.46 -0.92
C PHE A 205 19.11 6.01 -1.91
N LEU A 206 18.78 5.87 -3.19
CA LEU A 206 19.74 5.43 -4.21
C LEU A 206 20.75 6.53 -4.55
N ALA A 207 20.34 7.81 -4.52
CA ALA A 207 21.24 8.93 -4.67
C ALA A 207 22.32 8.91 -3.57
N ASP A 208 21.91 8.73 -2.31
CA ASP A 208 22.84 8.61 -1.18
C ASP A 208 23.72 7.36 -1.27
N PHE A 209 23.13 6.20 -1.63
CA PHE A 209 23.83 4.93 -1.73
C PHE A 209 24.92 4.93 -2.81
N PHE A 210 24.60 5.43 -4.00
CA PHE A 210 25.55 5.55 -5.11
C PHE A 210 26.38 6.84 -5.09
N LYS A 211 26.09 7.74 -4.13
CA LYS A 211 26.71 9.07 -4.01
C LYS A 211 26.58 9.88 -5.31
N PHE A 212 25.37 9.90 -5.87
CA PHE A 212 25.09 10.72 -7.05
C PHE A 212 24.90 12.19 -6.65
N ASP A 213 25.55 13.09 -7.38
CA ASP A 213 25.42 14.53 -7.14
C ASP A 213 24.05 15.06 -7.58
N ASP A 214 23.60 16.17 -7.00
CA ASP A 214 22.34 16.84 -7.36
C ASP A 214 22.42 17.67 -8.66
N THR A 215 23.32 17.31 -9.58
CA THR A 215 23.40 17.90 -10.91
C THR A 215 22.38 17.24 -11.85
N LYS A 216 22.03 17.88 -12.98
CA LYS A 216 21.13 17.27 -13.98
C LYS A 216 21.59 15.85 -14.38
N ALA A 217 22.88 15.66 -14.59
CA ALA A 217 23.45 14.36 -14.95
C ALA A 217 23.35 13.35 -13.78
N GLY A 218 23.68 13.76 -12.56
CA GLY A 218 23.57 12.90 -11.38
C GLY A 218 22.12 12.49 -11.07
N ARG A 219 21.19 13.43 -11.15
CA ARG A 219 19.74 13.17 -11.03
C ARG A 219 19.22 12.25 -12.12
N THR A 220 19.67 12.39 -13.38
CA THR A 220 19.30 11.46 -14.46
C THR A 220 19.82 10.05 -14.20
N LYS A 221 21.06 9.89 -13.71
CA LYS A 221 21.59 8.57 -13.30
C LYS A 221 20.74 7.96 -12.18
N CYS A 222 20.42 8.74 -11.15
CA CYS A 222 19.58 8.31 -10.06
C CYS A 222 18.17 7.91 -10.53
N TRP A 223 17.57 8.72 -11.41
CA TRP A 223 16.28 8.47 -12.00
C TRP A 223 16.25 7.14 -12.78
N LEU A 224 17.28 6.88 -13.60
CA LEU A 224 17.40 5.62 -14.34
C LEU A 224 17.43 4.42 -13.39
N VAL A 225 18.28 4.43 -12.36
CA VAL A 225 18.36 3.28 -11.42
C VAL A 225 17.11 3.14 -10.54
N THR A 226 16.36 4.22 -10.33
CA THR A 226 15.13 4.23 -9.53
C THR A 226 13.95 3.65 -10.29
N PHE A 227 13.72 4.12 -11.52
CA PHE A 227 12.48 3.85 -12.25
C PHE A 227 12.62 2.80 -13.35
N LEU A 228 13.81 2.65 -13.94
CA LEU A 228 14.00 1.71 -15.05
C LEU A 228 13.88 0.24 -14.61
N PRO A 229 14.52 -0.22 -13.51
CA PRO A 229 14.35 -1.61 -13.06
C PRO A 229 12.90 -1.99 -12.77
N PRO A 230 12.11 -1.25 -11.95
CA PRO A 230 10.72 -1.62 -11.71
C PRO A 230 9.85 -1.50 -12.97
N LEU A 231 10.12 -0.55 -13.87
CA LEU A 231 9.44 -0.47 -15.16
C LEU A 231 9.71 -1.71 -16.01
N VAL A 232 10.97 -2.07 -16.25
CA VAL A 232 11.33 -3.26 -17.05
C VAL A 232 10.70 -4.51 -16.46
N MET A 233 10.77 -4.69 -15.14
CA MET A 233 10.13 -5.83 -14.48
C MET A 233 8.61 -5.83 -14.68
N SER A 234 7.94 -4.66 -14.60
CA SER A 234 6.48 -4.56 -14.83
C SER A 234 6.07 -4.94 -16.24
N LEU A 235 6.91 -4.65 -17.23
CA LEU A 235 6.66 -4.97 -18.63
C LEU A 235 6.91 -6.46 -18.95
N LEU A 236 7.97 -7.04 -18.37
CA LEU A 236 8.33 -8.44 -18.60
C LEU A 236 7.43 -9.41 -17.82
N PHE A 237 7.03 -9.00 -16.63
CA PHE A 237 6.29 -9.86 -15.72
C PHE A 237 5.19 -9.07 -15.00
N PRO A 238 4.00 -8.90 -15.56
CA PRO A 238 2.89 -8.21 -14.89
C PRO A 238 2.14 -9.15 -13.93
N PHE A 239 2.78 -9.57 -12.82
CA PHE A 239 2.27 -10.57 -11.86
C PHE A 239 1.03 -10.13 -11.06
N GLY A 240 0.42 -8.99 -11.37
CA GLY A 240 -0.74 -8.44 -10.67
C GLY A 240 -0.37 -7.67 -9.39
N PHE A 241 -1.24 -6.73 -9.01
CA PHE A 241 -1.00 -5.79 -7.92
C PHE A 241 -0.90 -6.46 -6.55
N ILE A 242 -1.82 -7.39 -6.25
CA ILE A 242 -1.87 -8.07 -4.94
C ILE A 242 -0.60 -8.88 -4.68
N VAL A 243 -0.11 -9.60 -5.68
CA VAL A 243 1.10 -10.42 -5.56
C VAL A 243 2.30 -9.54 -5.22
N ALA A 244 2.46 -8.43 -5.95
CA ALA A 244 3.54 -7.47 -5.73
C ALA A 244 3.51 -6.88 -4.30
N ILE A 245 2.34 -6.44 -3.84
CA ILE A 245 2.17 -5.91 -2.49
C ILE A 245 2.37 -6.97 -1.42
N GLY A 246 2.00 -8.23 -1.69
CA GLY A 246 2.30 -9.37 -0.84
C GLY A 246 3.80 -9.54 -0.63
N TYR A 247 4.59 -9.52 -1.70
CA TYR A 247 6.06 -9.58 -1.62
C TYR A 247 6.64 -8.38 -0.87
N ALA A 248 6.12 -7.18 -1.10
CA ALA A 248 6.53 -5.99 -0.35
C ALA A 248 6.28 -6.15 1.16
N GLY A 249 5.15 -6.75 1.53
CA GLY A 249 4.77 -7.05 2.91
C GLY A 249 5.63 -8.12 3.55
N ALA A 250 5.90 -9.21 2.82
CA ALA A 250 6.83 -10.25 3.26
C ALA A 250 8.23 -9.67 3.51
N ALA A 251 8.74 -8.84 2.61
CA ALA A 251 9.99 -8.11 2.84
C ALA A 251 9.90 -7.14 4.04
N ALA A 252 8.73 -6.53 4.26
CA ALA A 252 8.47 -5.67 5.40
C ALA A 252 8.53 -6.37 6.76
N THR A 253 8.22 -7.66 6.82
CA THR A 253 8.36 -8.42 8.08
C THR A 253 9.77 -8.33 8.68
N VAL A 254 10.80 -8.34 7.84
CA VAL A 254 12.19 -8.26 8.28
C VAL A 254 12.49 -6.87 8.85
N TRP A 255 12.28 -5.82 8.06
CA TRP A 255 12.74 -4.48 8.43
C TRP A 255 11.78 -3.71 9.33
N ALA A 256 10.47 -4.01 9.32
CA ALA A 256 9.46 -3.32 10.11
C ALA A 256 9.11 -4.06 11.40
N CYS A 257 9.17 -5.40 11.42
CA CYS A 257 8.78 -6.20 12.58
C CYS A 257 10.00 -6.80 13.30
N ILE A 258 10.75 -7.67 12.62
CA ILE A 258 11.78 -8.50 13.25
C ILE A 258 12.99 -7.67 13.70
N ILE A 259 13.61 -6.93 12.79
CA ILE A 259 14.85 -6.19 13.08
C ILE A 259 14.60 -5.09 14.14
N PRO A 260 13.58 -4.22 14.05
CA PRO A 260 13.35 -3.19 15.07
C PRO A 260 13.06 -3.78 16.46
N ALA A 261 12.33 -4.90 16.53
CA ALA A 261 12.04 -5.58 17.78
C ALA A 261 13.31 -6.18 18.42
N LEU A 262 14.17 -6.81 17.60
CA LEU A 262 15.46 -7.32 18.07
C LEU A 262 16.41 -6.20 18.51
N LEU A 263 16.43 -5.07 17.78
CA LEU A 263 17.20 -3.89 18.16
C LEU A 263 16.70 -3.30 19.49
N ALA A 264 15.37 -3.21 19.69
CA ALA A 264 14.80 -2.76 20.96
C ALA A 264 15.17 -3.71 22.11
N MET A 265 15.13 -5.02 21.87
CA MET A 265 15.55 -6.03 22.86
C MET A 265 17.03 -5.90 23.20
N LYS A 266 17.90 -5.75 22.20
CA LYS A 266 19.34 -5.58 22.41
C LYS A 266 19.65 -4.27 23.12
N SER A 267 19.00 -3.18 22.73
CA SER A 267 19.17 -1.84 23.31
C SER A 267 18.95 -1.85 24.83
N ARG A 268 17.91 -2.55 25.31
CA ARG A 268 17.62 -2.71 26.75
C ARG A 268 18.72 -3.40 27.56
N THR A 269 19.60 -4.16 26.91
CA THR A 269 20.74 -4.83 27.56
C THR A 269 22.00 -3.95 27.66
N LEU A 270 22.01 -2.81 26.97
CA LEU A 270 23.15 -1.88 26.99
C LEU A 270 23.12 -1.01 28.25
N SER A 271 24.28 -0.44 28.59
CA SER A 271 24.36 0.54 29.70
C SER A 271 23.42 1.71 29.44
N GLY A 272 22.55 2.03 30.40
CA GLY A 272 21.52 3.05 30.25
C GLY A 272 20.34 2.66 29.35
N GLY A 273 20.26 1.42 28.86
CA GLY A 273 19.24 0.94 27.91
C GLY A 273 17.80 0.94 28.44
N ASN A 274 17.62 1.08 29.76
CA ASN A 274 16.31 1.22 30.40
C ASN A 274 15.97 2.68 30.75
N GLN A 275 16.77 3.65 30.29
CA GLN A 275 16.49 5.07 30.47
C GLN A 275 15.84 5.67 29.21
N GLY A 276 14.91 6.61 29.40
CA GLY A 276 14.20 7.27 28.31
C GLY A 276 12.87 6.61 27.92
N PHE A 277 12.42 6.85 26.69
CA PHE A 277 11.14 6.36 26.20
C PHE A 277 11.16 4.84 25.96
N MET A 278 10.19 4.14 26.52
CA MET A 278 9.92 2.73 26.24
C MET A 278 8.49 2.58 25.75
N ALA A 279 8.32 1.88 24.61
CA ALA A 279 7.01 1.51 24.13
C ALA A 279 6.31 0.57 25.15
N PRO A 280 4.97 0.69 25.31
CA PRO A 280 4.21 -0.14 26.25
C PRO A 280 4.27 -1.63 25.91
N GLY A 281 4.02 -2.49 26.91
CA GLY A 281 3.95 -3.94 26.74
C GLY A 281 5.27 -4.70 26.92
N GLY A 282 6.37 -4.02 27.24
CA GLY A 282 7.61 -4.64 27.71
C GLY A 282 8.19 -5.66 26.74
N ASN A 283 8.64 -6.82 27.24
CA ASN A 283 9.22 -7.89 26.43
C ASN A 283 8.14 -8.74 25.74
N ALA A 284 6.93 -8.81 26.29
CA ALA A 284 5.81 -9.52 25.66
C ALA A 284 5.44 -8.89 24.31
N MET A 285 5.41 -7.55 24.23
CA MET A 285 5.17 -6.84 22.98
C MET A 285 6.28 -7.07 21.94
N ILE A 286 7.55 -7.11 22.36
CA ILE A 286 8.66 -7.47 21.46
C ILE A 286 8.44 -8.86 20.86
N GLY A 287 8.12 -9.85 21.70
CA GLY A 287 7.82 -11.21 21.25
C GLY A 287 6.63 -11.26 20.30
N ALA A 288 5.56 -10.51 20.59
CA ALA A 288 4.37 -10.44 19.75
C ALA A 288 4.66 -9.85 18.35
N VAL A 289 5.46 -8.77 18.27
CA VAL A 289 5.84 -8.15 16.99
C VAL A 289 6.72 -9.09 16.16
N ILE A 290 7.67 -9.79 16.79
CA ILE A 290 8.50 -10.80 16.10
C ILE A 290 7.63 -11.94 15.59
N LEU A 291 6.74 -12.48 16.43
CA LEU A 291 5.83 -13.55 16.05
C LEU A 291 4.93 -13.12 14.89
N PHE A 292 4.37 -11.91 14.94
CA PHE A 292 3.58 -11.34 13.85
C PHE A 292 4.37 -11.27 12.55
N GLY A 293 5.62 -10.80 12.58
CA GLY A 293 6.49 -10.78 11.40
C GLY A 293 6.76 -12.18 10.84
N VAL A 294 7.09 -13.15 11.70
CA VAL A 294 7.33 -14.54 11.31
C VAL A 294 6.08 -15.18 10.69
N LEU A 295 4.92 -15.02 11.33
CA LEU A 295 3.65 -15.54 10.82
C LEU A 295 3.27 -14.91 9.48
N THR A 296 3.47 -13.60 9.34
CA THR A 296 3.21 -12.89 8.07
C THR A 296 4.08 -13.43 6.94
N ALA A 297 5.38 -13.63 7.17
CA ALA A 297 6.28 -14.21 6.19
C ALA A 297 5.89 -15.66 5.86
N LEU A 298 5.63 -16.48 6.89
CA LEU A 298 5.21 -17.87 6.73
C LEU A 298 3.94 -17.99 5.89
N PHE A 299 2.90 -17.22 6.22
CA PHE A 299 1.63 -17.25 5.49
C PHE A 299 1.78 -16.74 4.06
N HIS A 300 2.65 -15.76 3.81
CA HIS A 300 2.96 -15.36 2.44
C HIS A 300 3.57 -16.51 1.63
N PHE A 301 4.58 -17.20 2.17
CA PHE A 301 5.20 -18.34 1.48
C PHE A 301 4.23 -19.53 1.33
N LEU A 302 3.37 -19.78 2.31
CA LEU A 302 2.33 -20.81 2.20
C LEU A 302 1.28 -20.46 1.13
N ALA A 303 0.87 -19.19 1.02
CA ALA A 303 0.00 -18.73 -0.05
C ALA A 303 0.63 -18.93 -1.43
N MET A 304 1.90 -18.54 -1.60
CA MET A 304 2.64 -18.74 -2.85
C MET A 304 2.82 -20.22 -3.23
N ALA A 305 2.95 -21.09 -2.22
CA ALA A 305 3.02 -22.54 -2.42
C ALA A 305 1.67 -23.21 -2.68
N GLY A 306 0.57 -22.44 -2.76
CA GLY A 306 -0.79 -22.98 -2.92
C GLY A 306 -1.30 -23.78 -1.72
N LYS A 307 -0.70 -23.58 -0.54
CA LYS A 307 -1.03 -24.31 0.70
C LYS A 307 -2.05 -23.59 1.59
N LEU A 308 -2.38 -22.34 1.27
CA LEU A 308 -3.50 -21.63 1.88
C LEU A 308 -4.67 -21.63 0.88
N PRO A 309 -5.92 -21.73 1.36
CA PRO A 309 -7.08 -21.68 0.49
C PRO A 309 -7.20 -20.30 -0.16
N SER A 310 -7.45 -20.32 -1.47
CA SER A 310 -7.79 -19.14 -2.26
C SER A 310 -9.30 -19.11 -2.49
N PHE A 311 -9.92 -17.95 -2.33
CA PHE A 311 -11.32 -17.77 -2.68
C PHE A 311 -11.44 -17.69 -4.21
N ILE A 312 -12.35 -18.45 -4.81
CA ILE A 312 -12.49 -18.57 -6.27
C ILE A 312 -13.76 -17.87 -6.80
N GLY A 313 -14.69 -17.48 -5.91
CA GLY A 313 -16.02 -17.00 -6.28
C GLY A 313 -17.10 -17.94 -5.76
#